data_AF-A0A7D9K880-F1
#
_entry.id   AF-A0A7D9K880-F1
#
_cell.length_a   1.000
_cell.length_b   1.000
_cell.length_c   1.000
_cell.angle_alpha   90.00
_cell.angle_beta   90.00
_cell.angle_gamma   90.00
#
_symmetry.space_group_name_H-M   'P 1'
#
loop_
_entity.id
_entity.type
_entity.pdbx_description
1 polymer ?
#
loop_
_entity_poly.entity_id
_entity_poly.type
_entity_poly.pdbx_seq_one_letter_code
_entity_poly.pdbx_strand_id
1 'polypeptide(L)'
;MVPTLMEGPNIVSDAKEKAEVLNDYFCSQSTIEDGATTIPNDIISFQSSVILSNVIATECEINSPLRGVDISKACGPDGISNKIIKICAD
;
A
#
# COMPACT_ATOMS: atom_id res chain seq x y z
N MET A 1 -10.97 -2.95 -20.69
CA MET A 1 -9.80 -3.44 -21.46
C MET A 1 -8.70 -2.41 -21.35
N VAL A 2 -7.52 -2.77 -20.86
CA VAL A 2 -6.36 -1.85 -20.82
C VAL A 2 -5.76 -1.79 -22.22
N PRO A 3 -5.56 -0.59 -22.81
CA PRO A 3 -4.97 -0.44 -24.13
C PRO A 3 -3.62 -1.16 -24.27
N THR A 4 -3.26 -1.51 -25.49
CA THR A 4 -1.90 -1.99 -25.82
C THR A 4 -0.90 -0.87 -25.53
N LEU A 5 0.23 -1.21 -24.91
CA LEU A 5 1.30 -0.27 -24.62
C LEU A 5 2.39 -0.35 -25.69
N MET A 6 3.08 0.76 -25.91
CA MET A 6 4.31 0.81 -26.70
C MET A 6 5.48 1.16 -25.78
N GLU A 7 6.46 0.27 -25.72
CA GLU A 7 7.73 0.50 -25.02
C GLU A 7 8.84 0.60 -26.07
N GLY A 8 9.12 1.82 -26.53
CA GLY A 8 9.97 2.04 -27.70
C GLY A 8 9.40 1.35 -28.95
N PRO A 9 10.15 0.44 -29.61
CA PRO A 9 9.66 -0.32 -30.77
C PRO A 9 8.76 -1.52 -30.39
N ASN A 10 8.67 -1.88 -29.11
CA ASN A 10 7.97 -3.09 -28.66
C ASN A 10 6.49 -2.82 -28.42
N ILE A 11 5.63 -3.78 -28.82
CA ILE A 11 4.19 -3.73 -28.62
C ILE A 11 3.83 -4.70 -27.49
N VAL A 12 3.31 -4.17 -26.38
CA VAL A 12 3.01 -4.94 -25.17
C VAL A 12 1.50 -5.06 -25.01
N SER A 13 0.98 -6.28 -25.22
CA SER A 13 -0.47 -6.55 -25.22
C SER A 13 -0.94 -7.45 -24.06
N ASP A 14 -0.05 -8.30 -23.55
CA ASP A 14 -0.32 -9.18 -22.41
C ASP A 14 -0.47 -8.39 -21.09
N ALA A 15 -1.36 -8.84 -20.22
CA ALA A 15 -1.68 -8.11 -18.99
C ALA A 15 -0.53 -8.14 -17.96
N LYS A 16 0.23 -9.24 -17.88
CA LYS A 16 1.36 -9.37 -16.96
C LYS A 16 2.51 -8.49 -17.43
N GLU A 17 2.83 -8.58 -18.71
CA GLU A 17 3.90 -7.79 -19.32
C GLU A 17 3.61 -6.28 -19.23
N LYS A 18 2.35 -5.85 -19.40
CA LYS A 18 1.94 -4.46 -19.14
C LYS A 18 2.19 -4.03 -17.69
N ALA A 19 1.87 -4.89 -16.73
CA ALA A 19 2.06 -4.58 -15.32
C ALA A 19 3.56 -4.42 -14.98
N GLU A 20 4.41 -5.25 -15.57
CA GLU A 20 5.86 -5.20 -15.41
C GLU A 20 6.45 -3.90 -16.00
N VAL A 21 6.14 -3.58 -17.26
CA VAL A 21 6.62 -2.34 -17.91
C VAL A 21 6.17 -1.08 -17.15
N LEU A 22 4.92 -1.05 -16.70
CA LEU A 22 4.42 0.07 -15.90
C LEU A 22 5.11 0.16 -14.54
N ASN A 23 5.32 -0.97 -13.86
CA ASN A 23 6.04 -1.02 -12.59
C ASN A 23 7.45 -0.45 -12.75
N ASP A 24 8.19 -0.92 -13.74
CA ASP A 24 9.56 -0.49 -13.99
C ASP A 24 9.63 1.00 -14.33
N TYR A 25 8.70 1.49 -15.17
CA TYR A 25 8.57 2.92 -15.46
C TYR A 25 8.30 3.74 -14.19
N PHE A 26 7.32 3.35 -13.37
CA PHE A 26 7.01 4.11 -12.15
C PHE A 26 8.14 4.06 -11.13
N CYS A 27 8.81 2.92 -10.98
CA CYS A 27 10.01 2.80 -10.16
C CYS A 27 11.12 3.72 -10.67
N SER A 28 11.33 3.83 -11.98
CA SER A 28 12.37 4.70 -12.55
C SER A 28 12.07 6.19 -12.35
N GLN A 29 10.79 6.58 -12.26
CA GLN A 29 10.38 7.95 -11.94
C GLN A 29 10.39 8.24 -10.44
N SER A 30 10.55 7.21 -9.58
CA SER A 30 10.68 7.38 -8.15
C SER A 30 12.10 7.81 -7.79
N THR A 31 12.44 9.05 -8.14
CA THR A 31 13.75 9.67 -7.85
C THR A 31 13.82 10.18 -6.41
N ILE A 32 13.35 9.39 -5.44
CA ILE A 32 13.58 9.71 -4.04
C ILE A 32 15.05 9.39 -3.77
N GLU A 33 15.87 10.44 -3.65
CA GLU A 33 17.27 10.36 -3.21
C GLU A 33 17.28 9.91 -1.74
N ASP A 34 17.23 8.59 -1.52
CA ASP A 34 17.15 7.96 -0.19
C ASP A 34 18.39 8.29 0.68
N GLY A 35 19.49 8.74 0.06
CA GLY A 35 20.75 9.08 0.73
C GLY A 35 20.95 10.56 1.10
N ALA A 36 20.20 11.50 0.51
CA ALA A 36 20.37 12.94 0.70
C ALA A 36 19.15 13.65 1.29
N THR A 37 18.07 12.92 1.52
CA THR A 37 16.89 13.46 2.19
C THR A 37 17.15 13.48 3.69
N THR A 38 17.82 14.52 4.18
CA THR A 38 17.76 14.81 5.62
C THR A 38 16.31 15.15 5.92
N ILE A 39 15.65 14.32 6.74
CA ILE A 39 14.42 14.73 7.43
C ILE A 39 14.72 16.13 7.97
N PRO A 40 13.88 17.16 7.69
CA PRO A 40 14.12 18.48 8.23
C PRO A 40 14.43 18.35 9.72
N ASN A 41 15.65 18.69 10.12
CA ASN A 41 16.06 18.69 11.53
C ASN A 41 15.20 19.68 12.33
N ASP A 42 14.48 20.55 11.63
CA ASP A 42 13.45 21.42 12.13
C ASP A 42 12.18 20.62 12.47
N ILE A 43 12.29 20.05 13.67
CA ILE A 43 11.26 19.92 14.68
C ILE A 43 10.15 18.94 14.27
N ILE A 44 10.03 17.88 15.06
CA ILE A 44 8.74 17.40 15.54
C ILE A 44 8.11 18.56 16.35
N SER A 45 7.84 19.68 15.69
CA SER A 45 6.94 20.69 16.20
C SER A 45 5.62 20.02 15.92
N PHE A 46 5.07 19.38 16.95
CA PHE A 46 3.69 18.98 16.86
C PHE A 46 2.94 20.22 16.39
N GLN A 47 2.39 20.17 15.17
CA GLN A 47 1.66 21.30 14.58
C GLN A 47 0.48 21.71 15.47
N SER A 48 0.13 20.84 16.42
CA SER A 48 -0.85 21.02 17.46
C SER A 48 -0.22 20.77 18.84
N SER A 49 -0.59 21.58 19.83
CA SER A 49 -0.35 21.27 21.25
C SER A 49 -1.15 20.06 21.74
N VAL A 50 -2.11 19.57 20.94
CA VAL A 50 -2.91 18.38 21.24
C VAL A 50 -2.20 17.15 20.68
N ILE A 51 -1.59 16.39 21.57
CA ILE A 51 -0.94 15.13 21.27
C ILE A 51 -1.87 14.01 21.73
N LEU A 52 -2.20 13.09 20.82
CA LEU A 52 -2.91 11.87 21.18
C LEU A 52 -1.94 10.95 21.94
N SER A 53 -2.14 10.80 23.24
CA SER A 53 -1.26 9.99 24.09
C SER A 53 -1.53 8.49 23.95
N ASN A 54 -2.77 8.11 23.63
CA ASN A 54 -3.18 6.71 23.51
C ASN A 54 -4.20 6.55 22.38
N VAL A 55 -4.10 5.44 21.67
CA VAL A 55 -5.15 4.93 20.79
C VAL A 55 -5.72 3.69 21.48
N ILE A 56 -6.98 3.76 21.89
CA ILE A 56 -7.68 2.64 22.53
C ILE A 56 -8.76 2.19 21.56
N ALA A 57 -8.84 0.89 21.31
CA ALA A 57 -9.91 0.28 20.53
C ALA A 57 -10.57 -0.83 21.35
N THR A 58 -11.89 -0.88 21.28
CA THR A 58 -12.70 -1.95 21.89
C THR A 58 -12.83 -3.13 20.95
N GLU A 59 -13.13 -4.31 21.49
CA GLU A 59 -13.40 -5.50 20.67
C GLU A 59 -14.52 -5.27 19.65
N CYS A 60 -15.55 -4.50 20.02
CA CYS A 60 -16.65 -4.14 19.14
C CYS A 60 -16.17 -3.33 17.92
N GLU A 61 -15.30 -2.34 18.16
CA GLU A 61 -14.74 -1.49 17.10
C GLU A 61 -13.80 -2.28 16.17
N ILE A 62 -13.15 -3.33 16.67
CA ILE A 62 -12.26 -4.19 15.88
C ILE A 62 -13.03 -5.29 15.12
N ASN A 63 -14.12 -5.81 15.69
CA ASN A 63 -14.91 -6.87 15.04
C ASN A 63 -15.55 -6.42 13.72
N SER A 64 -16.02 -5.18 13.65
CA SER A 64 -16.63 -4.61 12.43
C SER A 64 -15.67 -4.66 11.22
N PRO A 65 -14.44 -4.09 11.28
CA PRO A 65 -13.49 -4.17 10.17
C PRO A 65 -13.01 -5.59 9.89
N LEU A 66 -12.81 -6.44 10.90
CA LEU A 66 -12.41 -7.84 10.69
C LEU A 66 -13.46 -8.63 9.88
N ARG A 67 -14.75 -8.45 10.17
CA ARG A 67 -15.84 -9.07 9.40
C ARG A 67 -16.00 -8.46 8.01
N GLY A 68 -15.62 -7.19 7.86
CA GLY A 68 -15.63 -6.46 6.59
C GLY A 68 -14.54 -6.87 5.60
N VAL A 69 -13.57 -7.69 6.02
CA VAL A 69 -12.46 -8.11 5.15
C VAL A 69 -12.97 -8.83 3.90
N ASP A 70 -12.53 -8.35 2.73
CA ASP A 70 -12.81 -8.95 1.42
C ASP A 70 -11.80 -10.05 1.12
N ILE A 71 -12.27 -11.30 1.19
CA ILE A 71 -11.44 -12.49 0.98
C ILE A 71 -10.97 -12.67 -0.47
N SER A 72 -11.50 -11.89 -1.42
CA SER A 72 -11.09 -11.94 -2.83
C SER A 72 -9.85 -11.09 -3.13
N LYS A 73 -9.44 -10.22 -2.20
CA LYS A 73 -8.25 -9.38 -2.35
C LYS A 73 -6.97 -10.19 -2.11
N ALA A 74 -5.87 -9.74 -2.71
CA ALA A 74 -4.54 -10.28 -2.48
C ALA A 74 -4.12 -10.12 -1.02
N CYS A 75 -3.25 -11.01 -0.54
CA CYS A 75 -2.61 -10.87 0.77
C CYS A 75 -1.54 -9.77 0.71
N GLY A 76 -1.20 -9.23 1.89
CA GLY A 76 -0.09 -8.31 2.03
C GLY A 76 1.27 -9.01 1.83
N PRO A 77 2.37 -8.24 1.93
CA PRO A 77 3.74 -8.78 1.86
C PRO A 77 4.06 -9.79 2.97
N ASP A 78 3.26 -9.80 4.04
CA ASP A 78 3.35 -10.75 5.16
C ASP A 78 2.82 -12.15 4.82
N GLY A 79 2.17 -12.32 3.67
CA GLY A 79 1.60 -13.59 3.22
C GLY A 79 0.35 -14.04 3.99
N ILE A 80 -0.21 -13.21 4.87
CA ILE A 80 -1.39 -13.58 5.66
C ILE A 80 -2.64 -13.42 4.78
N SER A 81 -3.36 -14.52 4.56
CA SER A 81 -4.58 -14.51 3.75
C SER A 81 -5.72 -13.77 4.44
N ASN A 82 -6.45 -12.96 3.67
CA ASN A 82 -7.69 -12.31 4.08
C ASN A 82 -8.75 -13.30 4.62
N LYS A 83 -8.70 -14.57 4.22
CA LYS A 83 -9.56 -15.63 4.80
C LYS A 83 -9.24 -15.89 6.27
N ILE A 84 -7.96 -15.95 6.63
CA ILE A 84 -7.51 -16.19 8.01
C ILE A 84 -7.92 -15.01 8.89
N ILE A 85 -7.70 -13.78 8.42
CA ILE A 85 -8.10 -12.56 9.13
C ILE A 85 -9.61 -12.57 9.42
N LYS A 86 -10.42 -12.98 8.43
CA LYS A 86 -11.88 -13.04 8.57
C LYS A 86 -12.35 -14.13 9.54
N ILE A 87 -11.67 -15.28 9.60
CA ILE A 87 -11.96 -16.36 10.57
C ILE A 87 -11.73 -15.88 12.01
N CYS A 88 -10.75 -15.00 12.24
CA CYS A 88 -10.50 -14.44 13.58
C CYS A 88 -11.61 -13.48 14.06
N ALA A 89 -12.62 -13.19 13.23
CA ALA A 89 -13.74 -12.29 13.54
C ALA A 89 -15.00 -13.03 14.03
N ASP A 90 -14.94 -14.36 14.06
CA ASP A 90 -15.99 -15.29 14.49
C ASP A 90 -15.63 -15.92 15.84
#